data_AF-A0A7Y7ADR7-F1
#
_entry.id   AF-A0A7Y7ADR7-F1
#
_cell.length_a   1.000
_cell.length_b   1.000
_cell.length_c   1.000
_cell.angle_alpha   90.00
_cell.angle_beta   90.00
_cell.angle_gamma   90.00
#
_symmetry.space_group_name_H-M   'P 1'
#
loop_
_entity.id
_entity.type
_entity.pdbx_description
1 polymer ?
#
loop_
_entity_poly.entity_id
_entity_poly.type
_entity_poly.pdbx_seq_one_letter_code
_entity_poly.pdbx_strand_id
1 'polypeptide(L)'
;MRKTSYIILGLVTFVLMAVSVASCNKDKTLIEPVVDNSACPDTISFAATVEPLIQANCSTSGCHDAATATSGYNLEGYVNISTNANIISDVINHNSGPTPMPFGQPKLNDTLIQQFDCWVAQGTLDN
;
A
#
# COMPACT_ATOMS: atom_id res chain seq x y z
N MET A 1 13.16 33.04 54.66
CA MET A 1 12.40 33.64 53.53
C MET A 1 12.82 33.12 52.14
N ARG A 2 13.76 32.16 52.01
CA ARG A 2 14.24 31.65 50.70
C ARG A 2 13.47 30.44 50.14
N LYS A 3 12.74 29.67 50.98
CA LYS A 3 12.10 28.41 50.58
C LYS A 3 10.79 28.60 49.77
N THR A 4 10.05 29.67 50.02
CA THR A 4 8.83 30.04 49.27
C THR A 4 9.14 30.46 47.84
N SER A 5 10.33 31.03 47.59
CA SER A 5 10.76 31.45 46.25
C SER A 5 11.03 30.26 45.31
N TYR A 6 11.54 29.14 45.81
CA TYR A 6 11.80 27.93 45.00
C TYR A 6 10.53 27.12 44.69
N ILE A 7 9.54 27.17 45.59
CA ILE A 7 8.22 26.54 45.37
C ILE A 7 7.44 27.30 44.27
N ILE A 8 7.49 28.63 44.29
CA ILE A 8 6.87 29.47 43.26
C ILE A 8 7.60 29.32 41.92
N LEU A 9 8.93 29.26 41.92
CA LEU A 9 9.72 29.07 40.70
C LEU A 9 9.52 27.68 40.08
N GLY A 10 9.36 26.63 40.90
CA GLY A 10 9.08 25.26 40.46
C GLY A 10 7.65 25.03 39.94
N LEU A 11 6.66 25.74 40.49
CA LEU A 11 5.28 25.71 39.97
C LEU A 11 5.15 26.45 38.64
N VAL A 12 5.87 27.56 38.47
CA VAL A 12 5.87 28.34 37.21
C VAL A 12 6.53 27.54 36.08
N THR A 13 7.60 26.78 36.35
CA THR A 13 8.26 25.93 35.34
C THR A 13 7.45 24.68 34.99
N PHE A 14 6.70 24.10 35.94
CA PHE A 14 5.82 22.96 35.69
C PHE A 14 4.59 23.33 34.84
N VAL A 15 4.05 24.55 35.02
CA VAL A 15 2.90 25.04 34.24
C VAL A 15 3.29 25.42 32.80
N LEU A 16 4.52 25.88 32.57
CA LEU A 16 5.03 26.22 31.23
C LEU A 16 5.29 25.01 30.32
N MET A 17 5.46 23.80 30.89
CA MET A 17 5.69 22.58 30.10
C MET A 17 4.40 21.82 29.75
N ALA A 18 3.28 22.16 30.37
CA ALA A 18 1.98 21.50 30.12
C ALA A 18 1.18 22.10 28.95
N VAL A 19 1.59 23.24 28.40
CA VAL A 19 0.82 24.01 27.40
C VAL A 19 1.14 23.61 25.94
N SER A 20 2.05 22.65 25.70
CA SER A 20 2.49 22.28 24.35
C SER A 20 1.78 21.07 23.71
N VAL A 21 0.73 20.50 24.32
CA VAL A 21 0.05 19.29 23.78
C VAL A 21 -1.29 19.56 23.08
N ALA A 22 -1.57 20.79 22.65
CA ALA A 22 -2.79 21.10 21.91
C ALA A 22 -2.50 21.71 20.53
N SER A 23 -1.99 20.91 19.59
CA SER A 23 -2.21 21.19 18.16
C SER A 23 -1.99 19.94 17.30
N CYS A 24 -3.08 19.24 17.00
CA CYS A 24 -3.21 18.36 15.84
C CYS A 24 -4.68 18.42 15.38
N ASN A 25 -5.11 19.57 14.89
CA ASN A 25 -6.36 19.65 14.12
C ASN A 25 -6.02 19.26 12.68
N LYS A 26 -6.49 18.08 12.25
CA LYS A 26 -6.48 17.69 10.85
C LYS A 26 -7.51 18.55 10.14
N ASP A 27 -7.05 19.63 9.51
CA ASP A 27 -7.88 20.46 8.64
C ASP A 27 -8.27 19.62 7.42
N LYS A 28 -9.56 19.36 7.25
CA LYS A 28 -10.08 18.69 6.05
C LYS A 28 -10.32 19.77 5.02
N THR A 29 -9.39 19.89 4.08
CA THR A 29 -9.54 20.79 2.94
C THR A 29 -10.71 20.35 2.07
N LEU A 30 -11.36 21.35 1.46
CA LEU A 30 -12.55 21.19 0.65
C LEU A 30 -12.24 20.49 -0.68
N ILE A 31 -13.23 19.72 -1.11
CA ILE A 31 -13.24 18.72 -2.17
C ILE A 31 -12.91 19.35 -3.54
N GLU A 32 -11.72 19.05 -4.06
CA GLU A 32 -11.54 18.76 -5.49
C GLU A 32 -11.77 17.26 -5.71
N PRO A 33 -12.12 16.78 -6.92
CA PRO A 33 -12.28 15.34 -7.17
C PRO A 33 -10.91 14.65 -7.14
N VAL A 34 -10.40 14.44 -5.94
CA VAL A 34 -9.21 13.68 -5.64
C VAL A 34 -9.62 12.23 -5.64
N VAL A 35 -9.15 11.48 -6.64
CA VAL A 35 -8.97 10.03 -6.53
C VAL A 35 -8.34 9.81 -5.17
N ASP A 36 -8.99 9.08 -4.25
CA ASP A 36 -8.60 9.01 -2.85
C ASP A 36 -7.22 8.36 -2.68
N ASN A 37 -6.18 9.17 -2.89
CA ASN A 37 -4.77 8.82 -2.75
C ASN A 37 -4.38 8.68 -1.27
N SER A 38 -5.32 8.75 -0.32
CA SER A 38 -5.00 8.51 1.09
C SER A 38 -4.64 7.05 1.36
N ALA A 39 -5.16 6.12 0.55
CA ALA A 39 -4.80 4.70 0.62
C ALA A 39 -3.47 4.39 -0.10
N CYS A 40 -3.10 5.19 -1.11
CA CYS A 40 -1.93 5.00 -1.95
C CYS A 40 -1.15 6.31 -2.08
N PRO A 41 -0.47 6.74 -1.00
CA PRO A 41 0.15 8.06 -0.93
C PRO A 41 1.35 8.21 -1.87
N ASP A 42 2.03 7.10 -2.16
CA ASP A 42 3.21 7.05 -3.03
C ASP A 42 2.85 6.42 -4.38
N THR A 43 3.47 6.93 -5.45
CA THR A 43 3.37 6.31 -6.78
C THR A 43 4.13 4.98 -6.80
N ILE A 44 3.45 3.92 -7.23
CA ILE A 44 4.04 2.59 -7.39
C ILE A 44 4.66 2.51 -8.80
N SER A 45 5.94 2.14 -8.86
CA SER A 45 6.63 1.89 -10.13
C SER A 45 6.36 0.47 -10.61
N PHE A 46 6.02 0.34 -11.89
CA PHE A 46 5.90 -0.98 -12.51
C PHE A 46 7.26 -1.69 -12.49
N ALA A 47 8.30 -1.06 -13.03
CA ALA A 47 9.61 -1.70 -13.22
C ALA A 47 10.30 -2.04 -11.88
N ALA A 48 10.13 -1.17 -10.86
CA ALA A 48 10.81 -1.35 -9.58
C ALA A 48 10.00 -2.15 -8.55
N THR A 49 8.66 -2.23 -8.67
CA THR A 49 7.80 -2.87 -7.67
C THR A 49 6.93 -3.98 -8.25
N VAL A 50 6.11 -3.66 -9.25
CA VAL A 50 5.10 -4.61 -9.74
C VAL A 50 5.71 -5.77 -10.51
N GLU A 51 6.61 -5.48 -11.44
CA GLU A 51 7.26 -6.52 -12.24
C GLU A 51 8.06 -7.51 -11.36
N PRO A 52 8.92 -7.06 -10.42
CA PRO A 52 9.58 -7.97 -9.49
C PRO A 52 8.60 -8.79 -8.62
N LEU A 53 7.50 -8.18 -8.17
CA LEU A 53 6.47 -8.87 -7.39
C LEU A 53 5.84 -10.01 -8.21
N ILE A 54 5.44 -9.72 -9.45
CA ILE A 54 4.83 -10.71 -10.35
C ILE A 54 5.83 -11.81 -10.72
N GLN A 55 7.07 -11.46 -11.05
CA GLN A 55 8.12 -12.44 -11.37
C GLN A 55 8.40 -13.39 -10.19
N ALA A 56 8.41 -12.89 -8.97
CA ALA A 56 8.70 -13.69 -7.78
C ALA A 56 7.54 -14.60 -7.35
N ASN A 57 6.29 -14.20 -7.58
CA ASN A 57 5.12 -14.85 -6.95
C ASN A 57 4.12 -15.47 -7.94
N CYS A 58 4.16 -15.08 -9.23
CA CYS A 58 3.12 -15.44 -10.19
C CYS A 58 3.72 -16.02 -11.48
N SER A 59 4.65 -15.29 -12.10
CA SER A 59 5.34 -15.69 -13.34
C SER A 59 6.51 -16.64 -13.05
N THR A 60 6.24 -17.67 -12.25
CA THR A 60 7.21 -18.70 -11.88
C THR A 60 7.11 -19.89 -12.84
N SER A 61 8.22 -20.63 -12.97
CA SER A 61 8.28 -21.76 -13.90
C SER A 61 7.22 -22.80 -13.60
N GLY A 62 6.44 -23.18 -14.62
CA GLY A 62 5.32 -24.13 -14.48
C GLY A 62 3.99 -23.52 -14.03
N CYS A 63 3.94 -22.20 -13.80
CA CYS A 63 2.74 -21.47 -13.42
C CYS A 63 2.37 -20.48 -14.52
N HIS A 64 2.52 -19.17 -14.28
CA HIS A 64 2.13 -18.11 -15.22
C HIS A 64 3.31 -17.49 -15.98
N ASP A 65 4.37 -18.28 -16.19
CA ASP A 65 5.48 -17.91 -17.08
C ASP A 65 5.04 -17.96 -18.56
N ALA A 66 5.88 -17.43 -19.45
CA ALA A 66 5.58 -17.39 -20.89
C ALA A 66 5.51 -18.77 -21.53
N ALA A 67 6.23 -19.76 -20.97
CA ALA A 67 6.31 -21.10 -21.52
C ALA A 67 5.09 -21.97 -21.16
N THR A 68 4.63 -21.89 -19.92
CA THR A 68 3.55 -22.74 -19.39
C THR A 68 2.21 -22.06 -19.50
N ALA A 69 2.16 -20.75 -19.22
CA ALA A 69 0.95 -19.93 -19.25
C ALA A 69 -0.27 -20.64 -18.64
N THR A 70 -0.12 -21.18 -17.42
CA THR A 70 -1.15 -21.99 -16.75
C THR A 70 -2.48 -21.24 -16.74
N SER A 71 -3.54 -21.97 -17.07
CA SER A 71 -4.90 -21.41 -17.24
C SER A 71 -5.01 -20.31 -18.32
N GLY A 72 -4.06 -20.24 -19.25
CA GLY A 72 -4.02 -19.29 -20.36
C GLY A 72 -3.39 -17.93 -20.02
N TYR A 73 -2.80 -17.76 -18.84
CA TYR A 73 -2.20 -16.49 -18.41
C TYR A 73 -0.68 -16.57 -18.46
N ASN A 74 -0.09 -15.82 -19.38
CA ASN A 74 1.31 -15.38 -19.33
C ASN A 74 1.35 -14.06 -18.58
N LEU A 75 2.15 -13.95 -17.51
CA LEU A 75 2.30 -12.75 -16.69
C LEU A 75 3.72 -12.15 -16.78
N GLU A 76 4.43 -12.39 -17.87
CA GLU A 76 5.71 -11.75 -18.16
C GLU A 76 5.51 -10.42 -18.92
N GLY A 77 6.09 -9.35 -18.39
CA GLY A 77 6.13 -8.02 -19.01
C GLY A 77 4.86 -7.19 -18.82
N TYR A 78 5.02 -5.87 -18.99
CA TYR A 78 4.01 -4.86 -18.68
C TYR A 78 2.66 -5.10 -19.36
N VAL A 79 2.64 -5.35 -20.67
CA VAL A 79 1.39 -5.46 -21.45
C VAL A 79 0.51 -6.59 -20.91
N ASN A 80 1.13 -7.73 -20.60
CA ASN A 80 0.42 -8.90 -20.08
C ASN A 80 -0.09 -8.67 -18.66
N ILE A 81 0.73 -8.07 -17.79
CA ILE A 81 0.37 -7.80 -16.40
C ILE A 81 -0.75 -6.75 -16.33
N SER A 82 -0.61 -5.63 -17.03
CA SER A 82 -1.59 -4.54 -17.04
C SER A 82 -2.94 -4.95 -17.62
N THR A 83 -2.95 -5.72 -18.72
CA THR A 83 -4.19 -6.25 -19.31
C THR A 83 -4.96 -7.15 -18.34
N ASN A 84 -4.25 -7.86 -17.45
CA ASN A 84 -4.82 -8.79 -16.48
C ASN A 84 -4.89 -8.21 -15.06
N ALA A 85 -4.65 -6.92 -14.86
CA ALA A 85 -4.48 -6.32 -13.54
C ALA A 85 -5.67 -6.58 -12.59
N ASN A 86 -6.90 -6.43 -13.08
CA ASN A 86 -8.11 -6.63 -12.27
C ASN A 86 -8.25 -8.09 -11.81
N ILE A 87 -8.06 -9.06 -12.72
CA ILE A 87 -8.18 -10.48 -12.35
C ILE A 87 -7.03 -10.89 -11.42
N ILE A 88 -5.82 -10.34 -11.59
CA ILE A 88 -4.70 -10.56 -10.67
C ILE A 88 -5.08 -10.05 -9.27
N SER A 89 -5.59 -8.81 -9.16
CA SER A 89 -6.03 -8.22 -7.89
C SER A 89 -7.09 -9.10 -7.22
N ASP A 90 -8.08 -9.59 -7.97
CA ASP A 90 -9.13 -10.44 -7.42
C ASP A 90 -8.59 -11.77 -6.88
N VAL A 91 -7.69 -12.44 -7.61
CA VAL A 91 -7.17 -13.75 -7.19
C VAL A 91 -6.21 -13.65 -6.02
N ILE A 92 -5.39 -12.59 -5.92
CA ILE A 92 -4.47 -12.39 -4.78
C ILE A 92 -5.21 -11.91 -3.53
N ASN A 93 -6.33 -11.19 -3.71
CA ASN A 93 -7.23 -10.82 -2.63
C ASN A 93 -8.17 -11.95 -2.19
N HIS A 94 -8.13 -13.10 -2.86
CA HIS A 94 -9.02 -14.23 -2.60
C HIS A 94 -10.50 -13.79 -2.62
N ASN A 95 -10.83 -12.90 -3.55
CA ASN A 95 -12.20 -12.43 -3.74
C ASN A 95 -13.08 -13.59 -4.21
N SER A 96 -14.40 -13.49 -3.95
CA SER A 96 -15.34 -14.51 -4.40
C SER A 96 -15.45 -14.52 -5.93
N GLY A 97 -15.50 -15.72 -6.52
CA GLY A 97 -15.65 -15.91 -7.97
C GLY A 97 -14.46 -16.65 -8.58
N PRO A 98 -13.30 -16.00 -8.78
CA PRO A 98 -12.14 -16.66 -9.38
C PRO A 98 -11.42 -17.59 -8.39
N THR A 99 -10.61 -18.51 -8.92
CA THR A 99 -9.81 -19.41 -8.07
C THR A 99 -8.72 -18.61 -7.35
N PRO A 100 -8.65 -18.68 -5.99
CA PRO A 100 -7.65 -17.95 -5.23
C PRO A 100 -6.21 -18.34 -5.60
N MET A 101 -5.34 -17.34 -5.68
CA MET A 101 -3.91 -17.51 -5.93
C MET A 101 -3.07 -16.90 -4.79
N PRO A 102 -1.91 -17.49 -4.45
CA PRO A 102 -1.32 -18.69 -5.03
C PRO A 102 -2.13 -19.96 -4.70
N PHE A 103 -2.21 -20.91 -5.65
CA PHE A 103 -3.14 -22.04 -5.57
C PHE A 103 -2.90 -22.92 -4.33
N GLY A 104 -3.95 -23.07 -3.51
CA GLY A 104 -3.89 -23.86 -2.28
C GLY A 104 -2.94 -23.29 -1.20
N GLN A 105 -2.48 -22.06 -1.37
CA GLN A 105 -1.61 -21.36 -0.42
C GLN A 105 -2.34 -20.19 0.25
N PRO A 106 -1.83 -19.70 1.39
CA PRO A 106 -2.27 -18.44 1.96
C PRO A 106 -2.08 -17.27 0.98
N LYS A 107 -2.76 -16.15 1.26
CA LYS A 107 -2.50 -14.87 0.60
C LYS A 107 -1.03 -14.49 0.66
N LEU A 108 -0.61 -13.69 -0.31
CA LEU A 108 0.64 -12.94 -0.21
C LEU A 108 0.59 -12.00 1.02
N ASN A 109 1.75 -11.45 1.40
CA ASN A 109 1.80 -10.43 2.44
C ASN A 109 0.89 -9.24 2.06
N ASP A 110 0.07 -8.76 3.00
CA ASP A 110 -0.85 -7.66 2.78
C ASP A 110 -0.18 -6.41 2.18
N THR A 111 1.10 -6.16 2.50
CA THR A 111 1.88 -5.06 1.91
C THR A 111 2.09 -5.25 0.41
N LEU A 112 2.37 -6.48 -0.05
CA LEU A 112 2.56 -6.78 -1.48
C LEU A 112 1.23 -6.65 -2.23
N ILE A 113 0.14 -7.16 -1.63
CA ILE A 113 -1.20 -7.03 -2.19
C ILE A 113 -1.57 -5.55 -2.30
N GLN A 114 -1.36 -4.77 -1.23
CA GLN A 114 -1.63 -3.34 -1.21
C GLN A 114 -0.81 -2.57 -2.25
N GLN A 115 0.46 -2.91 -2.46
CA GLN A 115 1.28 -2.30 -3.51
C GLN A 115 0.73 -2.58 -4.91
N PHE A 116 0.30 -3.82 -5.16
CA PHE A 116 -0.33 -4.17 -6.44
C PHE A 116 -1.66 -3.43 -6.63
N ASP A 117 -2.54 -3.45 -5.64
CA ASP A 117 -3.84 -2.76 -5.68
C ASP A 117 -3.68 -1.24 -5.83
N CYS A 118 -2.66 -0.66 -5.20
CA CYS A 118 -2.32 0.75 -5.40
C CYS A 118 -1.88 1.04 -6.83
N TRP A 119 -1.05 0.19 -7.42
CA TRP A 119 -0.67 0.35 -8.83
C TRP A 119 -1.86 0.24 -9.78
N VAL A 120 -2.80 -0.68 -9.51
CA VAL A 120 -4.06 -0.77 -10.26
C VAL A 120 -4.89 0.51 -10.10
N ALA A 121 -5.06 1.00 -8.87
CA ALA A 121 -5.80 2.24 -8.58
C ALA A 121 -5.15 3.49 -9.20
N GLN A 122 -3.83 3.49 -9.39
CA GLN A 122 -3.07 4.56 -10.04
C GLN A 122 -3.13 4.50 -11.58
N GLY A 123 -3.90 3.56 -12.15
CA GLY A 123 -4.10 3.46 -13.60
C GLY A 123 -3.05 2.59 -14.31
N THR A 124 -2.46 1.63 -13.61
CA THR A 124 -1.52 0.63 -14.15
C THR A 124 -0.39 1.26 -14.95
N LEU A 125 0.33 2.22 -14.38
CA LEU A 125 1.37 2.98 -15.09
C LEU A 125 2.57 2.09 -15.47
N ASP A 126 3.18 2.36 -16.64
CA ASP A 126 4.46 1.77 -17.06
C ASP A 126 5.61 2.74 -16.74
N ASN A 127 6.16 2.65 -15.52
CA ASN A 127 7.09 3.64 -14.95
C ASN A 127 8.20 3.03 -14.07
#